data_AF-A0A511D417-F1
#
_entry.id   AF-A0A511D417-F1
#
_cell.length_a   1.000
_cell.length_b   1.000
_cell.length_c   1.000
_cell.angle_alpha   90.00
_cell.angle_beta   90.00
_cell.angle_gamma   90.00
#
_symmetry.space_group_name_H-M   'P 1'
#
loop_
_entity.id
_entity.type
_entity.pdbx_description
1 polymer ?
#
loop_
_entity_poly.entity_id
_entity_poly.type
_entity_poly.pdbx_seq_one_letter_code
_entity_poly.pdbx_strand_id
1 'polypeptide(L)'
;MTGPVEIPRTPRRIVTLGREAEVVLALGLTPLGMPRSYYGGDVEPYLRDRIAGADVTLLDVADGIPYEQVAALKPDVILAGTSTGS
;
A
#
# COMPACT_ATOMS: atom_id res chain seq x y z
N MET A 1 4.41 -20.68 -2.12
CA MET A 1 4.56 -20.71 -0.65
C MET A 1 5.73 -19.81 -0.29
N THR A 2 5.47 -18.71 0.41
CA THR A 2 6.51 -17.79 0.93
C THR A 2 7.05 -18.31 2.26
N GLY A 3 8.36 -18.15 2.49
CA GLY A 3 8.99 -18.45 3.77
C GLY A 3 8.63 -17.43 4.87
N PRO A 4 9.00 -17.68 6.13
CA PRO A 4 8.70 -16.76 7.23
C PRO A 4 9.39 -15.41 7.02
N VAL A 5 8.67 -14.33 7.34
CA VAL A 5 9.20 -12.96 7.37
C VAL A 5 9.24 -12.52 8.82
N GLU A 6 10.42 -12.17 9.32
CA GLU A 6 10.57 -11.60 10.66
C GLU A 6 10.35 -10.09 10.63
N ILE A 7 9.45 -9.60 11.48
CA ILE A 7 9.22 -8.17 11.70
C ILE A 7 9.69 -7.85 13.13
N PRO A 8 10.98 -7.49 13.32
CA PRO A 8 11.56 -7.38 14.65
C PRO A 8 11.06 -6.14 15.44
N ARG A 9 10.41 -5.18 14.77
CA ARG A 9 9.92 -3.93 15.35
C ARG A 9 8.63 -3.47 14.66
N THR A 10 7.82 -2.66 15.34
CA THR A 10 6.64 -2.02 14.75
C THR A 10 7.03 -1.25 13.48
N PRO A 11 6.43 -1.58 12.31
CA PRO A 11 6.73 -0.90 11.06
C PRO A 11 6.37 0.58 11.13
N ARG A 12 7.16 1.43 10.50
CA ARG A 12 6.94 2.88 10.41
C ARG A 12 6.78 3.38 8.98
N ARG A 13 7.26 2.62 7.99
CA ARG A 13 7.31 3.02 6.57
C ARG A 13 6.63 1.94 5.73
N ILE A 14 5.32 1.87 5.85
CA ILE A 14 4.49 0.84 5.23
C ILE A 14 4.19 1.23 3.78
N VAL A 15 4.39 0.32 2.84
CA VAL A 15 3.85 0.40 1.48
C VAL A 15 2.91 -0.77 1.26
N THR A 16 1.76 -0.52 0.63
CA THR A 16 0.79 -1.55 0.28
C THR A 16 0.71 -1.68 -1.24
N LEU A 17 0.63 -2.91 -1.75
CA LEU A 17 0.54 -3.19 -3.19
C LEU A 17 -0.85 -3.68 -3.62
N GLY A 18 -1.76 -3.87 -2.67
CA GLY A 18 -3.11 -4.35 -2.90
C GLY A 18 -4.13 -3.73 -1.94
N ARG A 19 -5.21 -4.47 -1.67
CA ARG A 19 -6.29 -4.03 -0.77
C ARG A 19 -5.87 -3.96 0.71
N GLU A 20 -4.63 -4.30 1.03
CA GLU A 20 -4.06 -4.09 2.37
C GLU A 20 -4.07 -2.61 2.77
N ALA A 21 -4.10 -1.68 1.80
CA ALA A 21 -4.27 -0.26 2.04
C ALA A 21 -5.50 0.03 2.92
N GLU A 22 -6.62 -0.65 2.66
CA GLU A 22 -7.86 -0.49 3.43
C GLU A 22 -7.66 -0.90 4.89
N VAL A 23 -6.97 -2.02 5.11
CA VAL A 23 -6.70 -2.54 6.46
C VAL A 23 -5.76 -1.61 7.23
N VAL A 24 -4.68 -1.15 6.59
CA VAL A 24 -3.72 -0.21 7.20
C VAL A 24 -4.43 1.08 7.61
N LEU A 25 -5.24 1.66 6.71
CA LEU A 25 -6.00 2.88 6.97
C LEU A 25 -7.09 2.68 8.04
N ALA A 26 -7.74 1.51 8.08
CA ALA A 26 -8.74 1.17 9.09
C ALA A 26 -8.13 1.07 10.49
N LEU A 27 -6.89 0.59 10.59
CA LEU A 27 -6.11 0.53 11.84
C LEU A 27 -5.57 1.90 12.29
N GLY A 28 -5.86 2.98 11.55
CA GLY A 28 -5.39 4.33 11.86
C GLY A 28 -3.92 4.55 11.49
N LEU A 29 -3.33 3.67 10.69
CA LEU A 29 -1.98 3.83 10.15
C LEU A 29 -2.09 4.45 8.75
N THR A 30 -1.08 5.23 8.37
CA THR A 30 -1.00 5.86 7.05
C THR A 30 0.16 5.23 6.26
N PRO A 31 -0.10 4.61 5.10
CA PRO A 31 0.97 4.09 4.27
C PRO A 31 1.70 5.23 3.54
N LEU A 32 2.99 5.03 3.23
CA LEU A 32 3.76 5.93 2.37
C LEU A 32 3.31 5.82 0.90
N GLY A 33 2.82 4.65 0.51
CA GLY A 33 2.27 4.44 -0.82
C GLY A 33 1.22 3.33 -0.83
N MET A 34 0.20 3.53 -1.65
CA MET A 34 -0.91 2.61 -1.83
C MET A 34 -1.36 2.58 -3.31
N PRO A 35 -2.05 1.53 -3.76
CA PRO A 35 -2.61 1.49 -5.11
C PRO A 35 -3.58 2.64 -5.36
N ARG A 36 -3.64 3.10 -6.62
CA ARG A 36 -4.78 3.87 -7.11
C ARG A 36 -6.09 3.07 -7.00
N SER A 37 -7.21 3.78 -7.05
CA SER A 37 -8.54 3.17 -7.10
C SER A 37 -8.64 2.13 -8.22
N TYR A 38 -9.23 0.98 -7.90
CA TYR A 38 -9.48 -0.09 -8.87
C TYR A 38 -10.66 0.21 -9.79
N TYR A 39 -11.54 1.11 -9.36
CA TYR A 39 -12.76 1.49 -10.09
C TYR A 39 -12.64 2.81 -10.84
N GLY A 40 -11.43 3.39 -10.87
CA GLY A 40 -11.11 4.62 -11.59
C GLY A 40 -11.00 5.85 -10.69
N GLY A 41 -10.13 6.77 -11.11
CA GLY A 41 -9.72 7.92 -10.31
C GLY A 41 -8.53 7.61 -9.40
N ASP A 42 -8.20 8.56 -8.54
CA ASP A 42 -7.00 8.47 -7.70
C ASP A 42 -7.21 7.53 -6.50
N VAL A 43 -8.32 7.69 -5.77
CA VAL A 43 -8.56 7.03 -4.48
C VAL A 43 -10.04 6.67 -4.33
N GLU A 44 -10.29 5.48 -3.78
CA GLU A 44 -11.63 5.02 -3.43
C GLU A 44 -12.37 6.03 -2.53
N PRO A 45 -13.63 6.40 -2.84
CA PRO A 45 -14.33 7.48 -2.12
C PRO A 45 -14.35 7.32 -0.60
N TYR A 46 -14.50 6.09 -0.11
CA TYR A 46 -14.55 5.77 1.32
C TYR A 46 -13.19 5.84 2.04
N LEU A 47 -12.07 5.90 1.29
CA LEU A 47 -10.72 6.05 1.84
C LEU A 47 -10.23 7.49 1.84
N ARG A 48 -10.87 8.39 1.09
CA ARG A 48 -10.41 9.79 0.90
C ARG A 48 -10.21 10.52 2.23
N ASP A 49 -11.15 10.41 3.15
CA ASP A 49 -11.07 11.06 4.45
C ASP A 49 -9.93 10.51 5.32
N ARG A 50 -9.55 9.24 5.11
CA ARG A 50 -8.48 8.56 5.88
C ARG A 50 -7.08 8.98 5.45
N ILE A 51 -6.95 9.48 4.22
CA ILE A 51 -5.68 9.98 3.67
C ILE A 51 -5.70 11.51 3.48
N ALA A 52 -6.77 12.19 3.88
CA ALA A 52 -6.90 13.63 3.72
C ALA A 52 -5.78 14.33 4.49
N GLY A 53 -4.94 15.08 3.77
CA GLY A 53 -3.78 15.78 4.35
C GLY A 53 -2.57 14.88 4.63
N ALA A 54 -2.62 13.60 4.28
CA ALA A 54 -1.47 12.71 4.31
C ALA A 54 -0.68 12.75 2.99
N ASP A 55 0.64 12.68 3.10
CA ASP A 55 1.53 12.54 1.94
C ASP A 55 1.61 11.06 1.55
N VAL A 56 0.64 10.61 0.76
CA VAL A 56 0.53 9.22 0.28
C VAL A 56 0.80 9.19 -1.21
N THR A 57 1.80 8.40 -1.62
CA THR A 57 2.10 8.17 -3.03
C THR A 57 1.14 7.15 -3.63
N LEU A 58 0.41 7.56 -4.67
CA LEU A 58 -0.50 6.67 -5.38
C LEU A 58 0.26 5.87 -6.43
N LEU A 59 0.32 4.56 -6.22
CA LEU A 59 1.02 3.60 -7.07
C LEU A 59 0.07 3.12 -8.17
N ASP A 60 0.52 3.21 -9.42
CA ASP A 60 -0.15 2.53 -10.52
C ASP A 60 0.31 1.07 -10.53
N VAL A 61 -0.60 0.16 -10.18
CA VAL A 61 -0.33 -1.28 -10.11
C VAL A 61 -1.10 -2.07 -11.16
N ALA A 62 -1.82 -1.39 -12.07
CA ALA A 62 -2.69 -2.03 -13.06
C ALA A 62 -1.90 -2.91 -14.04
N ASP A 63 -0.74 -2.42 -14.48
CA ASP A 63 0.15 -3.14 -15.42
C ASP A 63 1.30 -3.88 -14.72
N GLY A 64 1.30 -3.90 -13.39
CA GLY A 64 2.34 -4.52 -12.57
C GLY A 64 2.89 -3.60 -11.47
N ILE A 65 3.77 -4.14 -10.62
CA ILE A 65 4.30 -3.41 -9.47
C ILE A 65 5.34 -2.37 -9.92
N PRO A 66 5.20 -1.07 -9.57
CA PRO A 66 6.17 -0.03 -9.91
C PRO A 66 7.35 -0.07 -8.94
N TYR A 67 8.26 -1.05 -9.13
CA TYR A 67 9.37 -1.33 -8.20
C TYR A 67 10.25 -0.12 -7.89
N GLU A 68 10.58 0.71 -8.87
CA GLU A 68 11.41 1.91 -8.68
C GLU A 68 10.72 2.96 -7.78
N GLN A 69 9.41 3.15 -7.96
CA GLN A 69 8.65 4.05 -7.09
C GLN A 69 8.56 3.51 -5.67
N VAL A 70 8.30 2.20 -5.53
CA VAL A 70 8.29 1.53 -4.23
C VAL A 70 9.65 1.65 -3.53
N ALA A 71 10.76 1.46 -4.26
CA ALA A 71 12.11 1.59 -3.73
C ALA A 71 12.43 3.03 -3.29
N ALA A 72 11.99 4.03 -4.06
CA ALA A 72 12.17 5.45 -3.72
C ALA A 72 11.50 5.84 -2.39
N LEU A 73 10.39 5.18 -2.03
CA LEU A 73 9.70 5.39 -0.75
C LEU A 73 10.49 4.83 0.46
N LYS A 74 11.52 4.01 0.23
CA LYS A 74 12.34 3.37 1.27
C LYS A 74 11.46 2.70 2.36
N PRO A 75 10.56 1.76 1.98
CA PRO A 75 9.70 1.09 2.95
C PRO A 75 10.51 0.18 3.88
N ASP A 76 10.02 0.00 5.10
CA ASP A 76 10.51 -1.04 6.01
C ASP A 76 9.67 -2.32 5.92
N VAL A 77 8.41 -2.20 5.50
CA VAL A 77 7.51 -3.32 5.22
C VAL A 77 6.70 -3.03 3.97
N ILE A 78 6.61 -4.03 3.09
CA ILE A 78 5.72 -4.04 1.92
C ILE A 78 4.64 -5.09 2.15
N LEU A 79 3.39 -4.67 2.16
CA LEU A 79 2.22 -5.56 2.28
C LEU A 79 1.70 -5.89 0.88
N ALA A 80 1.72 -7.19 0.55
CA ALA A 80 1.30 -7.73 -0.74
C ALA A 80 0.61 -9.09 -0.54
N GLY A 81 -0.45 -9.12 0.28
CA GLY A 81 -1.22 -10.34 0.59
C GLY A 81 -2.31 -10.64 -0.45
N THR A 82 -2.71 -9.65 -1.21
CA THR A 82 -3.69 -9.72 -2.28
C THR A 82 -2.96 -10.25 -3.50
N SER A 83 -3.13 -11.55 -3.80
CA SER A 83 -2.68 -12.10 -5.07
C SER A 83 -3.79 -11.94 -6.12
N THR A 84 -3.49 -11.24 -7.21
CA THR A 84 -4.12 -11.50 -8.51
C THR A 84 -3.39 -12.67 -9.15
N GLY A 85 -3.57 -13.86 -8.57
CA GLY A 85 -3.13 -15.09 -9.20
C GLY A 85 -4.16 -15.51 -10.25
N SER A 86 -3.82 -15.35 -11.52
CA SER A 86 -4.38 -16.15 -12.62
C SER A 86 -3.30 -17.05 -13.17
#